data_AF-A0A0Q7D1D1-F1
#
_entry.id   AF-A0A0Q7D1D1-F1
#
_cell.length_a   1.000
_cell.length_b   1.000
_cell.length_c   1.000
_cell.angle_alpha   90.00
_cell.angle_beta   90.00
_cell.angle_gamma   90.00
#
_symmetry.space_group_name_H-M   'P 1'
#
loop_
_entity.id
_entity.type
_entity.pdbx_description
1 polymer ?
#
loop_
_entity_poly.entity_id
_entity_poly.type
_entity_poly.pdbx_seq_one_letter_code
_entity_poly.pdbx_strand_id
1 'polypeptide(L)'
;MEPWFADAKPIDSLEPEIAFHLCDEFHPAPYQRPEPLALPGFQRAERLRACTSEAIGHEAELAAYYGQVAALARQHALKLHQVRQYFWMDLRLDNEDANVHLSFPWYDTFSSMDHFLVAVAGHDEGNIYNDQDQGWAVEVWARNGTLYIRESNPDSDDEPGQAVALPRTGLQARIAPLRERTAKLVAYLAKELGPEAWPGSEMQPAGALDLR
;
A
#
# COMPACT_ATOMS: atom_id res chain seq x y z
N MET A 1 -28.65 4.96 8.95
CA MET A 1 -28.14 4.80 7.57
C MET A 1 -27.28 6.01 7.35
N GLU A 2 -26.01 5.81 7.01
CA GLU A 2 -25.09 6.93 6.87
C GLU A 2 -25.59 7.86 5.75
N PRO A 3 -25.67 9.19 6.00
CA PRO A 3 -26.25 10.13 5.04
C PRO A 3 -25.56 10.08 3.67
N TRP A 4 -24.25 9.86 3.66
CA TRP A 4 -23.42 9.87 2.45
C TRP A 4 -23.63 8.67 1.53
N PHE A 5 -24.32 7.61 1.98
CA PHE A 5 -24.63 6.47 1.11
C PHE A 5 -25.47 6.87 -0.10
N ALA A 6 -26.31 7.90 0.04
CA ALA A 6 -27.14 8.40 -1.05
C ALA A 6 -26.33 9.08 -2.17
N ASP A 7 -25.15 9.62 -1.82
CA ASP A 7 -24.27 10.36 -2.72
C ASP A 7 -23.12 9.48 -3.28
N ALA A 8 -23.01 8.24 -2.80
CA ALA A 8 -21.99 7.30 -3.25
C ALA A 8 -22.23 6.90 -4.72
N LYS A 9 -21.21 7.10 -5.56
CA LYS A 9 -21.25 6.77 -6.98
C LYS A 9 -21.31 5.26 -7.18
N PRO A 10 -22.36 4.72 -7.84
CA PRO A 10 -22.42 3.30 -8.13
C PRO A 10 -21.40 2.92 -9.20
N ILE A 11 -20.59 1.91 -8.94
CA ILE A 11 -19.61 1.33 -9.87
C ILE A 11 -19.64 -0.20 -9.78
N ASP A 12 -19.26 -0.88 -10.86
CA ASP A 12 -19.33 -2.34 -10.93
C ASP A 12 -18.11 -3.03 -10.31
N SER A 13 -16.97 -2.33 -10.24
CA SER A 13 -15.73 -2.87 -9.71
C SER A 13 -14.75 -1.78 -9.27
N LEU A 14 -13.78 -2.20 -8.46
CA LEU A 14 -12.52 -1.51 -8.24
C LEU A 14 -11.41 -2.53 -8.46
N GLU A 15 -10.34 -2.11 -9.14
CA GLU A 15 -9.14 -2.89 -9.34
C GLU A 15 -8.12 -2.49 -8.26
N PRO A 16 -7.87 -3.35 -7.25
CA PRO A 16 -6.90 -3.05 -6.22
C PRO A 16 -5.48 -3.34 -6.73
N GLU A 17 -4.57 -2.40 -6.51
CA GLU A 17 -3.15 -2.58 -6.81
C GLU A 17 -2.29 -1.99 -5.70
N ILE A 18 -1.20 -2.70 -5.37
CA ILE A 18 -0.16 -2.19 -4.49
C ILE A 18 1.06 -1.93 -5.34
N ALA A 19 1.75 -0.82 -5.11
CA ALA A 19 3.03 -0.56 -5.74
C ALA A 19 4.11 -0.16 -4.75
N PHE A 20 5.34 -0.36 -5.18
CA PHE A 20 6.54 0.09 -4.49
C PHE A 20 6.93 1.47 -5.01
N HIS A 21 7.15 2.43 -4.11
CA HIS A 21 7.72 3.72 -4.48
C HIS A 21 9.22 3.55 -4.77
N LEU A 22 9.64 4.12 -5.88
CA LEU A 22 11.03 4.16 -6.30
C LEU A 22 11.53 5.60 -6.33
N CYS A 23 12.82 5.78 -6.14
CA CYS A 23 13.53 7.03 -6.30
C CYS A 23 14.73 6.78 -7.20
N ASP A 24 15.04 7.70 -8.09
CA ASP A 24 16.28 7.67 -8.89
C ASP A 24 17.42 8.45 -8.23
N GLU A 25 17.17 9.04 -7.05
CA GLU A 25 18.15 9.76 -6.24
C GLU A 25 18.04 9.41 -4.74
N PHE A 26 19.20 9.23 -4.11
CA PHE A 26 19.37 9.06 -2.67
C PHE A 26 19.83 10.37 -2.03
N HIS A 27 19.15 10.81 -0.98
CA HIS A 27 19.38 12.07 -0.29
C HIS A 27 19.89 11.79 1.13
N PRO A 28 21.23 11.77 1.35
CA PRO A 28 21.79 11.45 2.67
C PRO A 28 21.52 12.55 3.71
N ALA A 29 21.41 13.82 3.26
CA ALA A 29 21.04 14.97 4.09
C ALA A 29 20.51 16.12 3.21
N PRO A 30 19.71 17.07 3.77
CA PRO A 30 19.08 18.16 3.00
C PRO A 30 20.02 19.07 2.20
N TYR A 31 21.31 19.11 2.55
CA TYR A 31 22.31 19.98 1.92
C TYR A 31 23.45 19.22 1.24
N GLN A 32 23.37 17.89 1.22
CA GLN A 32 24.33 17.06 0.50
C GLN A 32 23.83 16.82 -0.93
N ARG A 33 24.78 16.67 -1.85
CA ARG A 33 24.44 16.37 -3.25
C ARG A 33 23.74 14.99 -3.30
N PRO A 34 22.62 14.86 -4.02
CA PRO A 34 21.96 13.56 -4.19
C PRO A 34 22.88 12.58 -4.93
N GLU A 35 22.80 11.31 -4.55
CA GLU A 35 23.51 10.20 -5.20
C GLU A 35 22.56 9.41 -6.08
N PRO A 36 22.96 8.99 -7.29
CA PRO A 36 22.05 8.31 -8.21
C PRO A 36 21.69 6.91 -7.70
N LEU A 37 20.42 6.54 -7.85
CA LEU A 37 19.88 5.19 -7.67
C LEU A 37 19.51 4.60 -9.03
N ALA A 38 20.08 3.45 -9.38
CA ALA A 38 19.70 2.77 -10.60
C ALA A 38 18.34 2.08 -10.39
N LEU A 39 17.33 2.56 -11.13
CA LEU A 39 15.99 1.96 -11.14
C LEU A 39 16.03 0.53 -11.70
N PRO A 40 15.09 -0.35 -11.33
CA PRO A 40 14.96 -1.67 -11.92
C PRO A 40 14.78 -1.61 -13.45
N GLY A 41 15.25 -2.64 -14.16
CA GLY A 41 15.27 -2.68 -15.63
C GLY A 41 13.95 -3.10 -16.27
N PHE A 42 13.08 -3.77 -15.53
CA PHE A 42 11.77 -4.21 -16.02
C PHE A 42 10.83 -3.05 -16.41
N GLN A 43 9.88 -3.32 -17.31
CA GLN A 43 8.93 -2.33 -17.78
C GLN A 43 7.94 -1.96 -16.67
N ARG A 44 7.70 -0.66 -16.52
CA ARG A 44 6.70 -0.10 -15.60
C ARG A 44 5.82 0.91 -16.32
N ALA A 45 4.54 0.98 -15.95
CA ALA A 45 3.62 2.00 -16.43
C ALA A 45 4.05 3.41 -15.96
N GLU A 46 4.46 3.51 -14.70
CA GLU A 46 4.97 4.73 -14.08
C GLU A 46 6.44 4.53 -13.72
N ARG A 47 7.34 5.44 -14.18
CA ARG A 47 8.79 5.27 -14.03
C ARG A 47 9.24 4.96 -12.59
N LEU A 48 8.67 5.68 -11.62
CA LEU A 48 9.04 5.67 -10.21
C LEU A 48 8.09 4.84 -9.33
N ARG A 49 7.25 4.00 -9.95
CA ARG A 49 6.28 3.18 -9.24
C ARG A 49 6.27 1.80 -9.86
N ALA A 50 6.61 0.79 -9.06
CA ALA A 50 6.61 -0.61 -9.50
C ALA A 50 5.38 -1.31 -8.92
N CYS A 51 4.37 -1.55 -9.73
CA CYS A 51 3.18 -2.29 -9.29
C CYS A 51 3.56 -3.74 -8.96
N THR A 52 2.88 -4.33 -7.99
CA THR A 52 3.16 -5.74 -7.61
C THR A 52 2.89 -6.69 -8.77
N SER A 53 1.97 -6.37 -9.68
CA SER A 53 1.75 -7.11 -10.92
C SER A 53 2.93 -7.06 -11.91
N GLU A 54 3.67 -5.94 -11.95
CA GLU A 54 4.84 -5.75 -12.81
C GLU A 54 6.10 -6.39 -12.22
N ALA A 55 6.23 -6.40 -10.89
CA ALA A 55 7.40 -6.92 -10.19
C ALA A 55 7.50 -8.45 -10.19
N ILE A 56 6.42 -9.17 -10.53
CA ILE A 56 6.42 -10.64 -10.60
C ILE A 56 7.38 -11.13 -11.69
N GLY A 57 8.27 -12.05 -11.33
CA GLY A 57 9.34 -12.53 -12.19
C GLY A 57 10.55 -11.59 -12.27
N HIS A 58 10.48 -10.42 -11.63
CA HIS A 58 11.53 -9.40 -11.58
C HIS A 58 11.98 -9.11 -10.14
N GLU A 59 11.76 -10.07 -9.22
CA GLU A 59 12.00 -9.90 -7.80
C GLU A 59 13.46 -9.58 -7.48
N ALA A 60 14.38 -10.20 -8.21
CA ALA A 60 15.82 -9.96 -8.07
C ALA A 60 16.23 -8.53 -8.47
N GLU A 61 15.58 -7.95 -9.49
CA GLU A 61 15.84 -6.56 -9.90
C GLU A 61 15.33 -5.57 -8.85
N LEU A 62 14.15 -5.84 -8.28
CA LEU A 62 13.61 -5.04 -7.19
C LEU A 62 14.49 -5.15 -5.93
N ALA A 63 14.98 -6.34 -5.59
CA ALA A 63 15.93 -6.55 -4.51
C ALA A 63 17.25 -5.82 -4.75
N ALA A 64 17.77 -5.82 -5.98
CA ALA A 64 18.98 -5.10 -6.35
C ALA A 64 18.82 -3.58 -6.19
N TYR A 65 17.65 -3.02 -6.51
CA TYR A 65 17.33 -1.62 -6.25
C TYR A 65 17.38 -1.31 -4.75
N TYR A 66 16.65 -2.06 -3.92
CA TYR A 66 16.65 -1.84 -2.47
C TYR A 66 18.01 -2.13 -1.81
N GLY A 67 18.79 -3.04 -2.39
CA GLY A 67 20.17 -3.30 -1.97
C GLY A 67 21.07 -2.08 -2.15
N GLN A 68 20.87 -1.27 -3.21
CA GLN A 68 21.57 0.00 -3.40
C GLN A 68 21.18 1.01 -2.31
N VAL A 69 19.89 1.16 -2.02
CA VAL A 69 19.40 2.04 -0.95
C VAL A 69 20.04 1.67 0.39
N ALA A 70 20.03 0.38 0.74
CA ALA A 70 20.62 -0.11 1.99
C ALA A 70 22.15 0.04 2.03
N ALA A 71 22.83 -0.09 0.90
CA ALA A 71 24.27 0.16 0.81
C ALA A 71 24.61 1.63 1.04
N LEU A 72 23.89 2.56 0.40
CA LEU A 72 24.06 3.99 0.60
C LEU A 72 23.71 4.43 2.01
N ALA A 73 22.61 3.91 2.59
CA ALA A 73 22.25 4.18 3.98
C ALA A 73 23.40 3.80 4.94
N ARG A 74 24.00 2.61 4.77
CA ARG A 74 25.15 2.17 5.57
C ARG A 74 26.39 3.03 5.34
N GLN A 75 26.68 3.41 4.10
CA GLN A 75 27.81 4.28 3.76
C GLN A 75 27.71 5.64 4.50
N HIS A 76 26.50 6.16 4.66
CA HIS A 76 26.23 7.42 5.37
C HIS A 76 25.92 7.24 6.85
N ALA A 77 26.10 6.03 7.41
CA ALA A 77 25.77 5.70 8.79
C ALA A 77 24.32 6.05 9.18
N LEU A 78 23.40 6.01 8.21
CA LEU A 78 21.97 6.23 8.41
C LEU A 78 21.30 4.96 8.91
N LYS A 79 20.37 5.14 9.85
CA LYS A 79 19.51 4.07 10.35
C LYS A 79 18.28 3.93 9.47
N LEU A 80 17.66 2.74 9.48
CA LEU A 80 16.49 2.42 8.67
C LEU A 80 15.35 3.45 8.78
N HIS A 81 15.04 3.94 9.98
CA HIS A 81 13.98 4.93 10.19
C HIS A 81 14.24 6.29 9.49
N GLN A 82 15.49 6.60 9.17
CA GLN A 82 15.92 7.83 8.47
C GLN A 82 15.83 7.70 6.94
N VAL A 83 15.70 6.47 6.45
CA VAL A 83 15.61 6.13 5.01
C VAL A 83 14.29 5.41 4.69
N ARG A 84 13.33 5.37 5.62
CA ARG A 84 12.08 4.63 5.47
C ARG A 84 11.27 5.04 4.23
N GLN A 85 11.39 6.29 3.81
CA GLN A 85 10.71 6.84 2.65
C GLN A 85 11.06 6.13 1.34
N TYR A 86 12.26 5.55 1.26
CA TYR A 86 12.66 4.76 0.10
C TYR A 86 11.96 3.42 0.00
N PHE A 87 11.35 2.96 1.10
CA PHE A 87 10.67 1.66 1.23
C PHE A 87 9.15 1.80 1.26
N TRP A 88 8.63 3.00 1.04
CA TRP A 88 7.20 3.24 0.99
C TRP A 88 6.53 2.46 -0.13
N MET A 89 5.33 2.02 0.16
CA MET A 89 4.42 1.37 -0.78
C MET A 89 3.15 2.23 -0.86
N ASP A 90 2.35 2.12 -1.91
CA ASP A 90 0.99 2.66 -1.95
C ASP A 90 -0.04 1.59 -2.30
N LEU A 91 -1.23 1.70 -1.71
CA LEU A 91 -2.42 0.97 -2.14
C LEU A 91 -3.28 1.94 -2.94
N ARG A 92 -3.76 1.48 -4.10
CA ARG A 92 -4.78 2.17 -4.89
C ARG A 92 -5.94 1.24 -5.20
N LEU A 93 -7.14 1.82 -5.28
CA LEU A 93 -8.32 1.16 -5.82
C LEU A 93 -8.83 2.00 -6.98
N ASP A 94 -8.64 1.49 -8.19
CA ASP A 94 -8.92 2.24 -9.41
C ASP A 94 -10.12 1.67 -10.17
N ASN A 95 -10.87 2.55 -10.81
CA ASN A 95 -11.79 2.21 -11.88
C ASN A 95 -11.67 3.28 -12.96
N GLU A 96 -10.86 2.98 -13.97
CA GLU A 96 -10.57 3.87 -15.10
C GLU A 96 -11.84 4.26 -15.87
N ASP A 97 -12.72 3.29 -16.14
CA ASP A 97 -13.97 3.51 -16.89
C ASP A 97 -14.90 4.50 -16.16
N ALA A 98 -14.90 4.46 -14.83
CA ALA A 98 -15.66 5.35 -13.99
C ALA A 98 -14.86 6.59 -13.55
N ASN A 99 -13.59 6.75 -13.92
CA ASN A 99 -12.71 7.82 -13.43
C ASN A 99 -12.76 7.95 -11.90
N VAL A 100 -12.59 6.82 -11.21
CA VAL A 100 -12.51 6.71 -9.74
C VAL A 100 -11.11 6.22 -9.38
N HIS A 101 -10.46 6.94 -8.47
CA HIS A 101 -9.10 6.64 -8.03
C HIS A 101 -9.00 6.85 -6.52
N LEU A 102 -9.26 5.81 -5.73
CA LEU A 102 -9.15 5.89 -4.28
C LEU A 102 -7.70 5.64 -3.89
N SER A 103 -7.11 6.60 -3.17
CA SER A 103 -5.75 6.50 -2.68
C SER A 103 -5.73 6.40 -1.16
N PHE A 104 -4.62 5.88 -0.62
CA PHE A 104 -4.43 5.75 0.82
C PHE A 104 -3.08 6.38 1.18
N PRO A 105 -2.98 7.71 1.14
CA PRO A 105 -1.70 8.41 1.09
C PRO A 105 -0.84 8.22 2.35
N TRP A 106 -1.40 7.72 3.46
CA TRP A 106 -0.67 7.44 4.70
C TRP A 106 -0.29 5.95 4.88
N TYR A 107 -0.69 5.07 3.95
CA TYR A 107 -0.31 3.66 4.01
C TYR A 107 1.06 3.42 3.40
N ASP A 108 2.09 3.50 4.23
CA ASP A 108 3.48 3.37 3.79
C ASP A 108 4.01 1.92 3.73
N THR A 109 3.27 0.96 4.29
CA THR A 109 3.74 -0.43 4.47
C THR A 109 2.67 -1.44 4.11
N PHE A 110 3.10 -2.65 3.71
CA PHE A 110 2.15 -3.73 3.44
C PHE A 110 1.30 -4.11 4.66
N SER A 111 1.82 -4.05 5.89
CA SER A 111 1.03 -4.37 7.09
C SER A 111 -0.11 -3.37 7.32
N SER A 112 0.13 -2.07 7.10
CA SER A 112 -0.94 -1.05 7.16
C SER A 112 -2.02 -1.33 6.13
N MET A 113 -1.63 -1.65 4.89
CA MET A 113 -2.56 -1.99 3.81
C MET A 113 -3.31 -3.30 4.09
N ASP A 114 -2.64 -4.31 4.65
CA ASP A 114 -3.23 -5.62 4.90
C ASP A 114 -4.37 -5.53 5.92
N HIS A 115 -4.29 -4.61 6.87
CA HIS A 115 -5.39 -4.35 7.82
C HIS A 115 -6.69 -3.95 7.08
N PHE A 116 -6.59 -3.03 6.11
CA PHE A 116 -7.71 -2.65 5.24
C PHE A 116 -8.19 -3.84 4.39
N LEU A 117 -7.26 -4.55 3.73
CA LEU A 117 -7.59 -5.64 2.82
C LEU A 117 -8.27 -6.82 3.55
N VAL A 118 -7.83 -7.15 4.77
CA VAL A 118 -8.45 -8.15 5.63
C VAL A 118 -9.87 -7.74 6.02
N ALA A 119 -10.07 -6.48 6.39
CA ALA A 119 -11.38 -5.98 6.79
C ALA A 119 -12.41 -6.14 5.67
N VAL A 120 -12.04 -5.72 4.44
CA VAL A 120 -12.88 -5.86 3.24
C VAL A 120 -13.15 -7.32 2.89
N ALA A 121 -12.16 -8.21 3.09
CA ALA A 121 -12.31 -9.64 2.82
C ALA A 121 -13.16 -10.38 3.88
N GLY A 122 -13.11 -9.97 5.14
CA GLY A 122 -13.67 -10.74 6.26
C GLY A 122 -15.10 -10.37 6.66
N HIS A 123 -15.46 -9.09 6.65
CA HIS A 123 -16.72 -8.61 7.26
C HIS A 123 -17.82 -8.34 6.25
N ASP A 124 -19.03 -8.79 6.55
CA ASP A 124 -20.18 -8.80 5.63
C ASP A 124 -21.26 -7.78 5.92
N GLU A 125 -21.23 -7.14 7.08
CA GLU A 125 -22.21 -6.14 7.47
C GLU A 125 -21.67 -5.09 8.44
N GLY A 126 -22.20 -3.87 8.37
CA GLY A 126 -21.87 -2.75 9.27
C GLY A 126 -20.70 -1.89 8.79
N ASN A 127 -20.16 -1.07 9.70
CA ASN A 127 -18.90 -0.37 9.49
C ASN A 127 -17.78 -1.39 9.65
N ILE A 128 -17.10 -1.72 8.54
CA ILE A 128 -16.09 -2.77 8.52
C ILE A 128 -14.68 -2.19 8.61
N TYR A 129 -14.51 -0.91 8.26
CA TYR A 129 -13.22 -0.25 8.32
C TYR A 129 -13.42 1.26 8.49
N ASN A 130 -12.67 1.84 9.42
CA ASN A 130 -12.61 3.27 9.63
C ASN A 130 -11.19 3.63 10.06
N ASP A 131 -10.53 4.47 9.27
CA ASP A 131 -9.21 4.98 9.59
C ASP A 131 -9.12 6.46 9.21
N GLN A 132 -8.33 7.21 9.96
CA GLN A 132 -8.10 8.63 9.75
C GLN A 132 -6.69 8.99 10.19
N ASP A 133 -5.91 9.54 9.26
CA ASP A 133 -4.56 10.03 9.54
C ASP A 133 -4.19 11.16 8.56
N GLN A 134 -3.30 12.05 8.99
CA GLN A 134 -2.74 13.15 8.18
C GLN A 134 -3.80 14.00 7.44
N GLY A 135 -4.97 14.20 8.06
CA GLY A 135 -6.07 14.99 7.49
C GLY A 135 -6.92 14.25 6.45
N TRP A 136 -6.67 12.96 6.23
CA TRP A 136 -7.49 12.10 5.37
C TRP A 136 -8.19 11.03 6.18
N ALA A 137 -9.37 10.62 5.72
CA ALA A 137 -10.15 9.56 6.32
C ALA A 137 -10.66 8.59 5.27
N VAL A 138 -10.61 7.29 5.58
CA VAL A 138 -11.28 6.24 4.81
C VAL A 138 -12.30 5.54 5.69
N GLU A 139 -13.52 5.43 5.17
CA GLU A 139 -14.62 4.71 5.79
C GLU A 139 -15.15 3.65 4.82
N VAL A 140 -15.35 2.42 5.32
CA VAL A 140 -15.93 1.32 4.55
C VAL A 140 -17.08 0.68 5.31
N TRP A 141 -18.20 0.55 4.62
CA TRP A 141 -19.36 -0.18 5.11
C TRP A 141 -19.72 -1.34 4.19
N ALA A 142 -20.11 -2.46 4.79
CA ALA A 142 -20.75 -3.56 4.09
C ALA A 142 -22.24 -3.59 4.42
N ARG A 143 -23.09 -3.73 3.40
CA ARG A 143 -24.54 -3.87 3.60
C ARG A 143 -25.20 -4.54 2.41
N ASN A 144 -25.99 -5.57 2.65
CA ASN A 144 -26.79 -6.26 1.62
C ASN A 144 -25.97 -6.69 0.38
N GLY A 145 -24.71 -7.10 0.57
CA GLY A 145 -23.81 -7.48 -0.52
C GLY A 145 -23.15 -6.32 -1.27
N THR A 146 -23.42 -5.07 -0.88
CA THR A 146 -22.76 -3.85 -1.38
C THR A 146 -21.68 -3.40 -0.40
N LEU A 147 -20.53 -2.98 -0.93
CA LEU A 147 -19.55 -2.18 -0.21
C LEU A 147 -19.78 -0.71 -0.53
N TYR A 148 -19.73 0.12 0.50
CA TYR A 148 -19.67 1.57 0.39
C TYR A 148 -18.30 1.99 0.88
N ILE A 149 -17.51 2.64 0.03
CA ILE A 149 -16.16 3.11 0.37
C ILE A 149 -16.15 4.62 0.19
N ARG A 150 -15.65 5.33 1.19
CA ARG A 150 -15.49 6.79 1.15
C ARG A 150 -14.08 7.16 1.57
N GLU A 151 -13.40 7.89 0.70
CA GLU A 151 -12.22 8.69 1.02
C GLU A 151 -12.70 10.13 1.24
N SER A 152 -12.24 10.80 2.28
CA SER A 152 -12.64 12.19 2.59
C SER A 152 -11.52 12.95 3.28
N ASN A 153 -11.47 14.27 3.11
CA ASN A 153 -10.62 15.15 3.89
C ASN A 153 -11.50 15.89 4.92
N PRO A 154 -11.68 15.36 6.14
CA PRO A 154 -12.53 15.99 7.15
C PRO A 154 -12.01 17.37 7.61
N ASP A 155 -10.76 17.70 7.32
CA ASP A 155 -10.13 18.97 7.69
C ASP A 155 -10.25 20.04 6.59
N SER A 156 -10.85 19.71 5.43
CA SER A 156 -11.01 20.61 4.28
C SER A 156 -12.40 20.51 3.65
N ASP A 157 -13.13 21.62 3.65
CA ASP A 157 -14.42 21.73 2.94
C ASP A 157 -14.25 21.80 1.40
N ASP A 158 -13.06 22.15 0.91
CA ASP A 158 -12.76 22.33 -0.51
C ASP A 158 -12.42 21.01 -1.22
N GLU A 159 -12.06 19.97 -0.45
CA GLU A 159 -11.72 18.63 -0.94
C GLU A 159 -12.55 17.56 -0.22
N PRO A 160 -13.87 17.48 -0.47
CA PRO A 160 -14.76 16.57 0.27
C PRO A 160 -14.45 15.08 0.05
N GLY A 161 -13.51 14.76 -0.84
CA GLY A 161 -13.14 13.41 -1.25
C GLY A 161 -14.16 12.78 -2.19
N GLN A 162 -14.29 11.45 -2.14
CA GLN A 162 -15.14 10.69 -3.05
C GLN A 162 -15.74 9.48 -2.32
N ALA A 163 -16.98 9.13 -2.68
CA ALA A 163 -17.67 7.96 -2.18
C ALA A 163 -18.17 7.09 -3.32
N VAL A 164 -18.03 5.77 -3.18
CA VAL A 164 -18.45 4.79 -4.18
C VAL A 164 -19.20 3.64 -3.55
N ALA A 165 -20.10 3.03 -4.33
CA ALA A 165 -20.86 1.85 -3.97
C ALA A 165 -20.64 0.76 -5.02
N LEU A 166 -20.26 -0.44 -4.59
CA LEU A 166 -19.93 -1.53 -5.51
C LEU A 166 -20.31 -2.92 -4.96
N PRO A 167 -20.47 -3.95 -5.82
CA PRO A 167 -20.65 -5.31 -5.38
C PRO A 167 -19.46 -5.81 -4.57
N ARG A 168 -19.71 -6.29 -3.35
CA ARG A 168 -18.66 -6.77 -2.43
C ARG A 168 -17.85 -7.92 -3.00
N THR A 169 -18.55 -8.90 -3.59
CA THR A 169 -17.94 -10.12 -4.13
C THR A 169 -16.90 -9.82 -5.21
N GLY A 170 -17.11 -8.79 -6.02
CA GLY A 170 -16.19 -8.36 -7.06
C GLY A 170 -14.85 -7.89 -6.50
N LEU A 171 -14.86 -7.03 -5.48
CA LEU A 171 -13.62 -6.54 -4.86
C LEU A 171 -12.92 -7.66 -4.06
N GLN A 172 -13.68 -8.46 -3.31
CA GLN A 172 -13.11 -9.55 -2.51
C GLN A 172 -12.35 -10.59 -3.35
N ALA A 173 -12.87 -10.94 -4.52
CA ALA A 173 -12.21 -11.88 -5.43
C ALA A 173 -10.83 -11.38 -5.92
N ARG A 174 -10.64 -10.06 -5.96
CA ARG A 174 -9.38 -9.43 -6.40
C ARG A 174 -8.38 -9.22 -5.26
N ILE A 175 -8.87 -9.06 -4.04
CA ILE A 175 -8.03 -8.84 -2.85
C ILE A 175 -7.14 -10.05 -2.55
N ALA A 176 -7.66 -11.27 -2.57
CA ALA A 176 -6.89 -12.46 -2.21
C ALA A 176 -5.60 -12.63 -3.05
N PRO A 177 -5.66 -12.61 -4.40
CA PRO A 177 -4.45 -12.72 -5.22
C PRO A 177 -3.50 -11.52 -5.06
N LEU A 178 -4.02 -10.31 -4.86
CA LEU A 178 -3.19 -9.12 -4.55
C LEU A 178 -2.41 -9.31 -3.24
N ARG A 179 -3.07 -9.77 -2.17
CA ARG A 179 -2.43 -10.02 -0.89
C ARG A 179 -1.36 -11.09 -0.98
N GLU A 180 -1.68 -12.21 -1.64
CA GLU A 180 -0.75 -13.32 -1.81
C GLU A 180 0.50 -12.89 -2.59
N ARG A 181 0.33 -12.19 -3.72
CA ARG A 181 1.48 -11.74 -4.52
C ARG A 181 2.34 -10.73 -3.76
N THR A 182 1.71 -9.78 -3.06
CA THR A 182 2.43 -8.76 -2.29
C THR A 182 3.21 -9.39 -1.14
N ALA A 183 2.59 -10.32 -0.41
CA ALA A 183 3.26 -11.04 0.67
C ALA A 183 4.49 -11.82 0.18
N LYS A 184 4.41 -12.48 -0.99
CA LYS A 184 5.55 -13.18 -1.61
C LYS A 184 6.68 -12.23 -1.97
N LEU A 185 6.37 -11.07 -2.55
CA LEU A 185 7.36 -10.05 -2.91
C LEU A 185 8.05 -9.50 -1.66
N VAL A 186 7.28 -9.10 -0.64
CA VAL A 186 7.82 -8.58 0.63
C VAL A 186 8.68 -9.64 1.32
N ALA A 187 8.25 -10.91 1.34
CA ALA A 187 9.03 -12.01 1.91
C ALA A 187 10.34 -12.26 1.15
N TYR A 188 10.32 -12.16 -0.18
CA TYR A 188 11.53 -12.25 -1.00
C TYR A 188 12.52 -11.14 -0.66
N LEU A 189 12.04 -9.88 -0.62
CA LEU A 189 12.87 -8.72 -0.28
C LEU A 189 13.47 -8.83 1.13
N ALA A 190 12.66 -9.23 2.12
CA ALA A 190 13.12 -9.44 3.48
C ALA A 190 14.22 -10.52 3.56
N LYS A 191 14.07 -11.61 2.79
CA LYS A 191 15.06 -12.70 2.73
C LYS A 191 16.38 -12.25 2.09
N GLU A 192 16.32 -11.55 0.95
CA GLU A 192 17.52 -11.17 0.20
C GLU A 192 18.29 -10.01 0.85
N LEU A 193 17.58 -9.05 1.46
CA LEU A 193 18.21 -7.88 2.08
C LEU A 193 18.60 -8.13 3.54
N GLY A 194 17.89 -9.02 4.23
CA GLY A 194 18.05 -9.26 5.65
C GLY A 194 17.42 -8.17 6.52
N PRO A 195 17.39 -8.38 7.85
CA PRO A 195 16.53 -7.59 8.73
C PRO A 195 16.99 -6.16 8.98
N GLU A 196 18.28 -5.91 8.82
CA GLU A 196 18.87 -4.58 9.00
C GLU A 196 18.64 -3.65 7.79
N ALA A 197 18.18 -4.20 6.67
CA ALA A 197 18.07 -3.50 5.39
C ALA A 197 16.64 -3.43 4.83
N TRP A 198 15.68 -4.18 5.42
CA TRP A 198 14.28 -4.16 5.01
C TRP A 198 13.35 -4.01 6.21
N PRO A 199 12.45 -3.00 6.24
CA PRO A 199 11.59 -2.73 7.40
C PRO A 199 10.52 -3.80 7.66
N GLY A 200 10.26 -4.69 6.71
CA GLY A 200 9.28 -5.78 6.86
C GLY A 200 9.81 -7.06 7.51
N SER A 201 11.02 -7.06 8.08
CA SER A 201 11.67 -8.27 8.60
C SER A 201 11.42 -8.53 10.09
N GLU A 202 10.59 -7.75 10.78
CA GLU A 202 10.10 -8.17 12.09
C GLU A 202 9.21 -9.40 11.86
N MET A 203 9.85 -10.55 11.67
CA MET A 203 9.23 -11.84 11.89
C MET A 203 8.67 -11.78 13.30
N GLN A 204 7.34 -11.74 13.41
CA GLN A 204 6.68 -12.14 14.64
C GLN A 204 7.33 -13.45 15.09
N PRO A 205 7.87 -13.54 16.32
CA PRO A 205 8.39 -14.80 16.79
C PRO A 205 7.22 -15.79 16.78
N ALA A 206 7.37 -16.84 15.98
CA ALA A 206 6.51 -18.01 16.06
C ALA A 206 6.65 -18.60 17.48
N GLY A 207 5.60 -18.45 18.29
CA GLY A 207 5.36 -19.24 19.48
C GLY A 207 5.81 -18.61 20.80
N ALA A 208 4.82 -18.16 21.57
CA ALA A 208 4.70 -18.45 23.00
C ALA A 208 3.24 -18.23 23.42
N LEU A 209 2.34 -19.12 22.97
CA LEU A 209 1.12 -19.39 23.74
C LEU A 209 1.56 -20.15 25.00
N ASP A 210 1.97 -19.40 26.00
CA ASP A 210 2.08 -19.91 27.36
C ASP A 210 0.65 -20.02 27.90
N LEU A 211 0.21 -21.27 28.04
CA LEU A 211 -0.93 -21.67 28.83
C LEU A 211 -0.78 -21.15 30.26
N ARG A 212 -1.71 -20.30 30.71
CA ARG A 212 -2.21 -20.28 32.10
C ARG A 212 -3.69 -19.90 32.13
#